data_AF-A0A9K3M356-F1
#
_entry.id   AF-A0A9K3M356-F1
#
_cell.length_a   1.000
_cell.length_b   1.000
_cell.length_c   1.000
_cell.angle_alpha   90.00
_cell.angle_beta   90.00
_cell.angle_gamma   90.00
#
_symmetry.space_group_name_H-M   'P 1'
#
loop_
_entity.id
_entity.type
_entity.pdbx_description
1 polymer ?
#
loop_
_entity_poly.entity_id
_entity_poly.type
_entity_poly.pdbx_seq_one_letter_code
_entity_poly.pdbx_strand_id
1 'polypeptide(L)'
;MHLPSIVLCCCCIGYIFEVSHGFSTCTTTTTTTTPSTHASYVSILRTALDSSYYSDPGEKNEDRRRGSPYKDWNDDPRINVLNLLTQRAIQSFMFLCESVRDPHSGKWMEDFFETKNQLEYHGTGATYCTTQFGGTWDGPLLAMMEQPKDVVVVSAKRRGRGHGGWSKDNPFLEERFVEFNIDIDPVSLTNRILAVREQIAKEWVTDLDVLSSANQRILESYFAHARQAREKKDTELQSTSTSVAFERTAVNILNNHTGFAVAEGSPLRKGNFDLVYNLCTQASVHRLLKQFMDAGDAKEVSYAWLNEFYRDRVADYFDGDQPYGRADDFVEELLRSSPSVIRREDGKMALADPFGLAEQIIATRDEIVSEWKEAMRQVPADHQDGIQRILLNKQMEAWGSSPSGLGGANSGFQ
;
A
#
# COMPACT_ATOMS: atom_id res chain seq x y z
N MET A 1 -38.44 -4.98 2.87
CA MET A 1 -37.40 -5.20 1.84
C MET A 1 -36.18 -5.75 2.55
N HIS A 2 -35.98 -7.07 2.46
CA HIS A 2 -34.89 -7.77 3.14
C HIS A 2 -33.66 -7.81 2.24
N LEU A 3 -32.53 -7.30 2.74
CA LEU A 3 -31.20 -7.52 2.19
C LEU A 3 -30.67 -8.88 2.70
N PRO A 4 -29.96 -9.67 1.87
CA PRO A 4 -29.34 -10.90 2.33
C PRO A 4 -27.99 -10.59 2.99
N SER A 5 -27.82 -11.04 4.23
CA SER A 5 -26.51 -11.14 4.89
C SER A 5 -25.69 -12.23 4.20
N ILE A 6 -24.56 -11.86 3.59
CA ILE A 6 -23.56 -12.81 3.11
C ILE A 6 -22.81 -13.33 4.35
N VAL A 7 -23.24 -14.48 4.85
CA VAL A 7 -22.47 -15.28 5.81
C VAL A 7 -21.46 -16.08 5.00
N LEU A 8 -20.18 -15.77 5.16
CA LEU A 8 -19.09 -16.64 4.72
C LEU A 8 -19.21 -17.96 5.49
N CYS A 9 -19.73 -18.98 4.82
CA CYS A 9 -19.87 -20.32 5.37
C CYS A 9 -18.47 -20.93 5.55
N CYS A 10 -17.94 -20.86 6.77
CA CYS A 10 -16.78 -21.63 7.20
C CYS A 10 -17.14 -23.13 7.30
N CYS A 11 -17.14 -23.84 6.18
CA CYS A 11 -17.03 -25.29 6.19
C CYS A 11 -15.56 -25.69 6.38
N CYS A 12 -15.06 -25.60 7.61
CA CYS A 12 -13.83 -26.28 8.02
C CYS A 12 -14.22 -27.41 8.99
N ILE A 13 -13.94 -28.63 8.56
CA ILE A 13 -14.05 -29.86 9.34
C ILE A 13 -13.22 -29.70 10.62
N GLY A 14 -13.91 -29.76 11.76
CA GLY A 14 -13.30 -29.61 13.08
C GLY A 14 -12.34 -30.76 13.40
N TYR A 15 -11.05 -30.45 13.44
CA TYR A 15 -10.09 -31.16 14.28
C TYR A 15 -9.63 -30.21 15.38
N ILE A 16 -10.09 -30.45 16.59
CA ILE A 16 -9.61 -29.79 17.80
C ILE A 16 -8.22 -30.36 18.09
N PHE A 17 -7.17 -29.61 17.72
CA PHE A 17 -5.84 -29.79 18.27
C PHE A 17 -5.61 -28.70 19.32
N GLU A 18 -5.50 -29.11 20.57
CA GLU A 18 -4.87 -28.32 21.64
C GLU A 18 -3.43 -28.02 21.21
N VAL A 19 -3.10 -26.74 21.00
CA VAL A 19 -1.74 -26.32 20.64
C VAL A 19 -1.20 -25.39 21.71
N SER A 20 -0.35 -25.96 22.57
CA SER A 20 0.66 -25.27 23.34
C SER A 20 1.53 -24.41 22.41
N HIS A 21 1.73 -23.13 22.74
CA HIS A 21 2.65 -22.24 22.04
C HIS A 21 4.10 -22.71 22.16
N GLY A 22 4.54 -23.53 21.20
CA GLY A 22 5.93 -23.80 20.91
C GLY A 22 6.24 -23.30 19.51
N PHE A 23 6.95 -22.18 19.40
CA PHE A 23 7.50 -21.71 18.13
C PHE A 23 8.46 -22.79 17.60
N SER A 24 8.05 -23.48 16.54
CA SER A 24 8.90 -24.40 15.79
C SER A 24 9.47 -23.64 14.60
N THR A 25 10.78 -23.36 14.63
CA THR A 25 11.51 -22.74 13.52
C THR A 25 11.47 -23.68 12.30
N CYS A 26 10.74 -23.29 11.26
CA CYS A 26 10.75 -23.99 9.98
C CYS A 26 11.93 -23.46 9.15
N THR A 27 12.93 -24.30 8.89
CA THR A 27 14.11 -23.92 8.12
C THR A 27 13.80 -24.12 6.64
N THR A 28 13.54 -23.05 5.89
CA THR A 28 13.55 -23.13 4.42
C THR A 28 15.00 -23.03 3.95
N THR A 29 15.52 -24.05 3.28
CA THR A 29 16.84 -24.00 2.66
C THR A 29 16.74 -23.29 1.32
N THR A 30 16.99 -21.99 1.29
CA THR A 30 17.12 -21.21 0.05
C THR A 30 18.60 -20.89 -0.17
N THR A 31 19.20 -21.46 -1.22
CA THR A 31 20.54 -21.07 -1.70
C THR A 31 20.56 -19.58 -2.03
N THR A 32 21.32 -18.80 -1.27
CA THR A 32 21.51 -17.36 -1.49
C THR A 32 22.98 -16.99 -1.54
N THR A 33 23.39 -16.37 -2.64
CA THR A 33 24.52 -15.44 -2.71
C THR A 33 24.08 -14.26 -3.57
N THR A 34 23.89 -13.08 -2.95
CA THR A 34 24.25 -11.74 -3.47
C THR A 34 23.74 -10.61 -2.53
N PRO A 35 24.37 -9.41 -2.57
CA PRO A 35 24.35 -8.43 -1.48
C PRO A 35 23.21 -7.39 -1.55
N SER A 36 23.07 -6.65 -0.44
CA SER A 36 22.01 -5.69 -0.09
C SER A 36 21.67 -4.63 -1.16
N THR A 37 20.40 -4.54 -1.52
CA THR A 37 19.80 -3.66 -2.56
C THR A 37 19.26 -2.30 -2.05
N HIS A 38 19.56 -1.89 -0.82
CA HIS A 38 19.06 -0.60 -0.29
C HIS A 38 19.58 0.63 -1.08
N ALA A 39 20.71 0.50 -1.80
CA ALA A 39 21.28 1.57 -2.62
C ALA A 39 20.60 1.74 -4.01
N SER A 40 19.76 0.80 -4.46
CA SER A 40 19.17 0.85 -5.82
C SER A 40 17.89 1.69 -5.90
N TYR A 41 17.15 1.84 -4.80
CA TYR A 41 15.84 2.52 -4.80
C TYR A 41 15.96 4.04 -4.90
N VAL A 42 16.92 4.65 -4.21
CA VAL A 42 17.20 6.10 -4.30
C VAL A 42 17.76 6.47 -5.68
N SER A 43 18.49 5.55 -6.33
CA SER A 43 19.08 5.78 -7.66
C SER A 43 18.03 5.91 -8.75
N ILE A 44 16.94 5.12 -8.75
CA ILE A 44 15.91 5.19 -9.81
C ILE A 44 15.09 6.48 -9.66
N LEU A 45 14.82 6.91 -8.42
CA LEU A 45 14.09 8.15 -8.14
C LEU A 45 14.92 9.40 -8.42
N ARG A 46 16.22 9.39 -8.07
CA ARG A 46 17.15 10.41 -8.57
C ARG A 46 17.26 10.37 -10.08
N THR A 47 17.34 9.20 -10.73
CA THR A 47 17.47 9.15 -12.20
C THR A 47 16.21 9.68 -12.90
N ALA A 48 15.00 9.42 -12.40
CA ALA A 48 13.77 10.01 -12.96
C ALA A 48 13.68 11.54 -12.73
N LEU A 49 14.27 12.06 -11.64
CA LEU A 49 14.30 13.48 -11.31
C LEU A 49 15.53 14.24 -11.87
N ASP A 50 16.65 13.55 -12.11
CA ASP A 50 17.95 14.09 -12.52
C ASP A 50 18.21 13.89 -14.03
N SER A 51 17.58 12.89 -14.68
CA SER A 51 17.63 12.71 -16.14
C SER A 51 16.98 13.87 -16.91
N SER A 52 16.32 14.80 -16.22
CA SER A 52 15.78 16.04 -16.81
C SER A 52 16.74 17.24 -16.75
N TYR A 53 17.90 17.13 -16.09
CA TYR A 53 18.69 18.32 -15.72
C TYR A 53 20.12 18.42 -16.29
N TYR A 54 20.64 17.40 -16.96
CA TYR A 54 21.88 17.50 -17.74
C TYR A 54 21.58 17.52 -19.24
N SER A 55 21.10 18.65 -19.73
CA SER A 55 21.11 18.95 -21.17
C SER A 55 22.43 19.63 -21.54
N ASP A 56 23.10 19.06 -22.53
CA ASP A 56 24.29 19.58 -23.21
C ASP A 56 24.12 21.09 -23.56
N PRO A 57 25.06 21.98 -23.16
CA PRO A 57 24.93 23.43 -23.38
C PRO A 57 25.09 23.88 -24.84
N GLY A 58 25.06 22.96 -25.82
CA GLY A 58 25.35 23.25 -27.23
C GLY A 58 24.14 23.45 -28.17
N GLU A 59 22.91 23.13 -27.78
CA GLU A 59 21.80 23.00 -28.74
C GLU A 59 20.86 24.22 -28.77
N LYS A 60 20.67 24.79 -29.97
CA LYS A 60 19.97 26.06 -30.23
C LYS A 60 18.46 25.95 -30.03
N ASN A 61 18.02 26.15 -28.78
CA ASN A 61 16.91 26.93 -28.23
C ASN A 61 15.61 27.29 -29.01
N GLU A 62 15.19 26.60 -30.08
CA GLU A 62 13.84 26.81 -30.67
C GLU A 62 12.85 25.65 -30.45
N ASP A 63 13.31 24.43 -30.12
CA ASP A 63 12.43 23.26 -29.88
C ASP A 63 12.16 22.94 -28.40
N ARG A 64 12.66 23.73 -27.44
CA ARG A 64 12.45 23.53 -25.99
C ARG A 64 11.00 23.68 -25.51
N ARG A 65 10.05 24.09 -26.37
CA ARG A 65 8.64 24.24 -26.01
C ARG A 65 7.76 23.01 -26.28
N ARG A 66 8.27 21.91 -26.85
CA ARG A 66 7.43 20.73 -27.22
C ARG A 66 7.68 19.43 -26.47
N GLY A 67 8.65 19.39 -25.56
CA GLY A 67 8.87 18.23 -24.69
C GLY A 67 9.12 18.71 -23.27
N SER A 68 8.06 18.99 -22.51
CA SER A 68 8.19 19.18 -21.08
C SER A 68 8.78 17.89 -20.49
N PRO A 69 9.96 17.90 -19.84
CA PRO A 69 10.55 16.70 -19.24
C PRO A 69 9.78 16.23 -17.98
N TYR A 70 8.62 16.82 -17.71
CA TYR A 70 7.82 16.57 -16.54
C TYR A 70 6.72 15.56 -16.86
N LYS A 71 6.79 14.40 -16.19
CA LYS A 71 5.83 13.30 -16.23
C LYS A 71 4.43 13.83 -15.92
N ASP A 72 3.41 13.46 -16.71
CA ASP A 72 2.02 13.75 -16.36
C ASP A 72 1.66 12.96 -15.09
N TRP A 73 1.54 13.67 -13.97
CA TRP A 73 1.27 13.08 -12.68
C TRP A 73 -0.12 12.44 -12.59
N ASN A 74 -1.05 12.78 -13.49
CA ASN A 74 -2.38 12.16 -13.52
C ASN A 74 -2.33 10.65 -13.78
N ASP A 75 -1.28 10.20 -14.46
CA ASP A 75 -1.06 8.79 -14.79
C ASP A 75 0.06 8.18 -13.93
N ASP A 76 0.49 8.84 -12.85
CA ASP A 76 1.51 8.26 -11.99
C ASP A 76 0.91 7.08 -11.19
N PRO A 77 1.32 5.83 -11.48
CA PRO A 77 0.75 4.67 -10.82
C PRO A 77 1.05 4.64 -9.31
N ARG A 78 2.02 5.44 -8.83
CA ARG A 78 2.38 5.54 -7.41
C ARG A 78 1.34 6.29 -6.58
N ILE A 79 0.64 7.26 -7.19
CA ILE A 79 -0.40 8.05 -6.50
C ILE A 79 -1.82 7.54 -6.80
N ASN A 80 -1.93 6.43 -7.54
CA ASN A 80 -3.21 5.83 -7.88
C ASN A 80 -3.77 5.02 -6.69
N VAL A 81 -4.92 5.46 -6.18
CA VAL A 81 -5.60 4.80 -5.04
C VAL A 81 -6.00 3.36 -5.33
N LEU A 82 -6.33 3.01 -6.58
CA LEU A 82 -6.70 1.64 -6.96
C LEU A 82 -5.50 0.69 -6.90
N ASN A 83 -4.30 1.20 -7.21
CA ASN A 83 -3.04 0.46 -7.07
C ASN A 83 -2.72 0.22 -5.59
N LEU A 84 -2.86 1.26 -4.75
CA LEU A 84 -2.71 1.09 -3.30
C LEU A 84 -3.73 0.09 -2.76
N LEU A 85 -4.98 0.15 -3.20
CA LEU A 85 -6.03 -0.79 -2.79
C LEU A 85 -5.65 -2.24 -3.14
N THR A 86 -5.14 -2.50 -4.35
CA THR A 86 -4.65 -3.83 -4.73
C THR A 86 -3.46 -4.26 -3.86
N GLN A 87 -2.49 -3.38 -3.63
CA GLN A 87 -1.35 -3.65 -2.76
C GLN A 87 -1.82 -4.08 -1.36
N ARG A 88 -2.73 -3.31 -0.75
CA ARG A 88 -3.25 -3.59 0.59
C ARG A 88 -4.13 -4.84 0.64
N ALA A 89 -4.87 -5.14 -0.43
CA ALA A 89 -5.64 -6.37 -0.53
C ALA A 89 -4.74 -7.62 -0.54
N ILE A 90 -3.63 -7.58 -1.29
CA ILE A 90 -2.64 -8.66 -1.31
C ILE A 90 -2.00 -8.82 0.08
N GLN A 91 -1.53 -7.74 0.70
CA GLN A 91 -0.90 -7.80 2.04
C GLN A 91 -1.88 -8.31 3.11
N SER A 92 -3.14 -7.86 3.07
CA SER A 92 -4.18 -8.33 4.00
C SER A 92 -4.54 -9.80 3.76
N PHE A 93 -4.57 -10.24 2.50
CA PHE A 93 -4.79 -11.64 2.15
C PHE A 93 -3.63 -12.54 2.61
N MET A 94 -2.37 -12.10 2.45
CA MET A 94 -1.19 -12.79 2.98
C MET A 94 -1.26 -12.94 4.50
N PHE A 95 -1.72 -11.90 5.21
CA PHE A 95 -1.91 -11.96 6.66
C PHE A 95 -2.97 -13.01 7.05
N LEU A 96 -4.07 -13.09 6.28
CA LEU A 96 -5.09 -14.11 6.49
C LEU A 96 -4.53 -15.51 6.24
N CYS A 97 -3.72 -15.69 5.19
CA CYS A 97 -3.01 -16.94 4.91
C CYS A 97 -2.16 -17.39 6.12
N GLU A 98 -1.38 -16.52 6.73
CA GLU A 98 -0.63 -16.86 7.96
C GLU A 98 -1.56 -17.24 9.12
N SER A 99 -2.65 -16.48 9.30
CA SER A 99 -3.63 -16.69 10.37
C SER A 99 -4.34 -18.05 10.27
N VAL A 100 -4.59 -18.54 9.06
CA VAL A 100 -5.21 -19.85 8.80
C VAL A 100 -4.19 -20.98 8.64
N ARG A 101 -2.92 -20.75 9.00
CA ARG A 101 -1.81 -21.71 8.90
C ARG A 101 -1.50 -22.16 7.47
N ASP A 102 -1.65 -21.26 6.51
CA ASP A 102 -1.20 -21.40 5.14
C ASP A 102 -0.14 -20.33 4.79
N PRO A 103 1.03 -20.33 5.46
CA PRO A 103 2.11 -19.39 5.13
C PRO A 103 2.72 -19.66 3.75
N HIS A 104 2.43 -20.82 3.14
CA HIS A 104 3.00 -21.25 1.86
C HIS A 104 2.39 -20.50 0.69
N SER A 105 1.06 -20.26 0.69
CA SER A 105 0.44 -19.35 -0.28
C SER A 105 0.98 -17.93 -0.15
N GLY A 106 1.22 -17.47 1.09
CA GLY A 106 1.87 -16.18 1.37
C GLY A 106 3.25 -16.08 0.72
N LYS A 107 4.11 -17.06 0.99
CA LYS A 107 5.45 -17.15 0.43
C LYS A 107 5.44 -17.25 -1.10
N TRP A 108 4.56 -18.07 -1.67
CA TRP A 108 4.43 -18.19 -3.13
C TRP A 108 4.11 -16.83 -3.78
N MET A 109 3.25 -16.01 -3.15
CA MET A 109 2.98 -14.66 -3.64
C MET A 109 4.19 -13.73 -3.53
N GLU A 110 4.97 -13.79 -2.44
CA GLU A 110 6.21 -13.00 -2.33
C GLU A 110 7.21 -13.36 -3.43
N ASP A 111 7.40 -14.66 -3.67
CA ASP A 111 8.28 -15.18 -4.72
C ASP A 111 7.76 -14.75 -6.11
N PHE A 112 6.44 -14.85 -6.36
CA PHE A 112 5.82 -14.42 -7.63
C PHE A 112 5.97 -12.92 -7.89
N PHE A 113 5.77 -12.08 -6.87
CA PHE A 113 5.92 -10.64 -6.99
C PHE A 113 7.37 -10.16 -6.91
N GLU A 114 8.33 -11.07 -6.73
CA GLU A 114 9.76 -10.76 -6.52
C GLU A 114 9.99 -9.77 -5.36
N THR A 115 9.21 -9.93 -4.29
CA THR A 115 9.29 -9.05 -3.12
C THR A 115 9.61 -9.82 -1.86
N LYS A 116 9.93 -9.09 -0.78
CA LYS A 116 10.27 -9.67 0.52
C LYS A 116 9.61 -8.86 1.62
N ASN A 117 9.21 -9.55 2.69
CA ASN A 117 8.64 -8.96 3.90
C ASN A 117 7.41 -8.08 3.59
N GLN A 118 6.54 -8.53 2.69
CA GLN A 118 5.37 -7.74 2.31
C GLN A 118 4.41 -7.49 3.47
N LEU A 119 4.39 -8.38 4.45
CA LEU A 119 3.56 -8.21 5.66
C LEU A 119 4.06 -7.08 6.56
N GLU A 120 5.37 -6.82 6.55
CA GLU A 120 5.98 -5.77 7.36
C GLU A 120 6.02 -4.42 6.63
N TYR A 121 5.91 -4.42 5.30
CA TYR A 121 6.00 -3.21 4.49
C TYR A 121 4.81 -2.25 4.69
N HIS A 122 5.07 -1.11 5.33
CA HIS A 122 4.14 0.01 5.50
C HIS A 122 4.53 1.20 4.62
N GLY A 123 4.26 1.07 3.32
CA GLY A 123 4.52 2.13 2.34
C GLY A 123 3.54 2.09 1.17
N THR A 124 3.56 3.12 0.33
CA THR A 124 2.79 3.18 -0.92
C THR A 124 3.66 2.72 -2.09
N GLY A 125 3.04 2.55 -3.26
CA GLY A 125 3.77 2.38 -4.52
C GLY A 125 4.62 1.12 -4.62
N ALA A 126 4.14 -0.03 -4.12
CA ALA A 126 4.83 -1.30 -4.32
C ALA A 126 5.20 -1.51 -5.80
N THR A 127 6.41 -2.02 -6.05
CA THR A 127 6.98 -2.15 -7.40
C THR A 127 6.10 -2.95 -8.33
N TYR A 128 5.44 -4.00 -7.81
CA TYR A 128 4.53 -4.83 -8.59
C TYR A 128 3.31 -4.04 -9.08
N CYS A 129 2.72 -3.16 -8.27
CA CYS A 129 1.59 -2.34 -8.68
C CYS A 129 1.97 -1.13 -9.56
N THR A 130 3.25 -0.77 -9.65
CA THR A 130 3.68 0.49 -10.28
C THR A 130 4.47 0.30 -11.56
N THR A 131 5.38 -0.67 -11.60
CA THR A 131 6.35 -0.83 -12.71
C THR A 131 6.30 -2.21 -13.32
N GLN A 132 6.26 -3.28 -12.52
CA GLN A 132 6.35 -4.65 -13.02
C GLN A 132 5.14 -5.04 -13.88
N PHE A 133 3.94 -4.65 -13.45
CA PHE A 133 2.69 -5.03 -14.12
C PHE A 133 1.99 -3.84 -14.78
N GLY A 134 2.77 -2.95 -15.40
CA GLY A 134 2.24 -1.87 -16.25
C GLY A 134 1.55 -0.72 -15.51
N GLY A 135 1.63 -0.67 -14.18
CA GLY A 135 1.08 0.43 -13.38
C GLY A 135 -0.45 0.40 -13.25
N THR A 136 -1.12 -0.70 -13.62
CA THR A 136 -2.56 -0.86 -13.48
C THR A 136 -2.92 -1.69 -12.24
N TRP A 137 -4.10 -1.44 -11.68
CA TRP A 137 -4.51 -2.07 -10.42
C TRP A 137 -4.79 -3.56 -10.57
N ASP A 138 -5.16 -3.99 -11.77
CA ASP A 138 -5.52 -5.35 -12.14
C ASP A 138 -4.34 -6.15 -12.69
N GLY A 139 -3.28 -5.48 -13.17
CA GLY A 139 -2.10 -6.09 -13.78
C GLY A 139 -1.51 -7.25 -12.95
N PRO A 140 -1.21 -7.05 -11.64
CA PRO A 140 -0.71 -8.12 -10.79
C PRO A 140 -1.66 -9.33 -10.69
N LEU A 141 -2.97 -9.09 -10.65
CA LEU A 141 -3.99 -10.13 -10.49
C LEU A 141 -4.22 -10.93 -11.77
N LEU A 142 -4.19 -10.24 -12.92
CA LEU A 142 -4.24 -10.87 -14.25
C LEU A 142 -3.01 -11.75 -14.47
N ALA A 143 -1.82 -11.25 -14.13
CA ALA A 143 -0.58 -12.01 -14.24
C ALA A 143 -0.58 -13.26 -13.33
N MET A 144 -1.13 -13.17 -12.11
CA MET A 144 -1.33 -14.35 -11.25
C MET A 144 -2.23 -15.39 -11.93
N MET A 145 -3.34 -14.97 -12.54
CA MET A 145 -4.27 -15.89 -13.22
C MET A 145 -3.69 -16.58 -14.45
N GLU A 146 -2.61 -16.05 -15.02
CA GLU A 146 -1.87 -16.66 -16.13
C GLU A 146 -0.91 -17.76 -15.66
N GLN A 147 -0.56 -17.78 -14.38
CA GLN A 147 0.29 -18.83 -13.84
C GLN A 147 -0.45 -20.18 -13.82
N PRO A 148 0.23 -21.28 -14.19
CA PRO A 148 -0.32 -22.61 -14.03
C PRO A 148 -0.50 -22.94 -12.54
N LYS A 149 -1.30 -23.97 -12.26
CA LYS A 149 -1.33 -24.56 -10.92
C LYS A 149 0.07 -25.06 -10.55
N ASP A 150 0.48 -24.79 -9.33
CA ASP A 150 1.81 -25.09 -8.83
C ASP A 150 1.71 -25.99 -7.60
N VAL A 151 2.81 -26.66 -7.23
CA VAL A 151 2.89 -27.55 -6.07
C VAL A 151 4.10 -27.19 -5.24
N VAL A 152 3.86 -26.68 -4.04
CA VAL A 152 4.91 -26.37 -3.07
C VAL A 152 5.14 -27.61 -2.20
N VAL A 153 6.34 -28.18 -2.26
CA VAL A 153 6.74 -29.31 -1.41
C VAL A 153 7.28 -28.78 -0.09
N VAL A 154 6.59 -29.10 0.99
CA VAL A 154 6.94 -28.66 2.35
C VAL A 154 7.51 -29.83 3.13
N SER A 155 8.77 -29.69 3.55
CA SER A 155 9.41 -30.65 4.44
C SER A 155 9.24 -30.23 5.90
N ALA A 156 8.46 -31.00 6.65
CA ALA A 156 8.27 -30.78 8.08
C ALA A 156 9.06 -31.81 8.88
N LYS A 157 9.84 -31.34 9.85
CA LYS A 157 10.53 -32.23 10.80
C LYS A 157 9.48 -32.97 11.63
N ARG A 158 9.53 -34.31 11.60
CA ARG A 158 8.64 -35.14 12.43
C ARG A 158 8.91 -34.85 13.91
N ARG A 159 7.87 -34.60 14.71
CA ARG A 159 8.00 -34.24 16.13
C ARG A 159 8.79 -35.31 16.91
N GLY A 160 10.02 -34.96 17.30
CA GLY A 160 10.83 -35.57 18.35
C GLY A 160 11.51 -36.91 18.01
N ARG A 161 12.80 -37.02 18.38
CA ARG A 161 13.44 -38.32 18.63
C ARG A 161 12.69 -38.99 19.79
N GLY A 162 12.20 -40.22 19.60
CA GLY A 162 11.60 -41.02 20.67
C GLY A 162 10.07 -41.08 20.74
N HIS A 163 9.33 -40.48 19.80
CA HIS A 163 7.91 -40.83 19.62
C HIS A 163 7.80 -42.24 19.02
N GLY A 164 7.74 -43.24 19.91
CA GLY A 164 7.80 -44.67 19.59
C GLY A 164 8.64 -45.52 20.56
N GLY A 165 9.12 -44.98 21.69
CA GLY A 165 9.84 -45.74 22.72
C GLY A 165 11.37 -45.83 22.51
N TRP A 166 11.93 -45.01 21.63
CA TRP A 166 13.37 -45.00 21.35
C TRP A 166 14.08 -43.98 22.25
N SER A 167 15.31 -44.31 22.69
CA SER A 167 16.13 -43.41 23.50
C SER A 167 16.42 -42.09 22.75
N LYS A 168 16.24 -40.96 23.42
CA LYS A 168 16.46 -39.60 22.86
C LYS A 168 17.92 -39.37 22.45
N ASP A 169 18.85 -40.08 23.08
CA ASP A 169 20.29 -39.86 22.97
C ASP A 169 20.97 -40.78 21.95
N ASN A 170 20.23 -41.45 21.07
CA ASN A 170 20.85 -42.30 20.05
C ASN A 170 21.47 -41.43 18.93
N PRO A 171 22.81 -41.40 18.78
CA PRO A 171 23.49 -40.59 17.75
C PRO A 171 23.23 -41.11 16.33
N PHE A 172 22.79 -42.36 16.17
CA PHE A 172 22.54 -43.00 14.87
C PHE A 172 21.12 -42.75 14.31
N LEU A 173 20.26 -42.02 15.03
CA LEU A 173 18.91 -41.70 14.57
C LEU A 173 18.92 -40.46 13.67
N GLU A 174 18.89 -40.68 12.36
CA GLU A 174 18.78 -39.61 11.35
C GLU A 174 17.49 -38.80 11.54
N GLU A 175 17.57 -37.51 11.25
CA GLU A 175 16.39 -36.65 11.26
C GLU A 175 15.47 -37.03 10.11
N ARG A 176 14.25 -37.46 10.45
CA ARG A 176 13.23 -37.80 9.46
C ARG A 176 12.37 -36.59 9.19
N PHE A 177 12.35 -36.16 7.93
CA PHE A 177 11.43 -35.17 7.41
C PHE A 177 10.24 -35.89 6.78
N VAL A 178 9.06 -35.30 6.91
CA VAL A 178 7.87 -35.72 6.15
C VAL A 178 7.61 -34.61 5.15
N GLU A 179 7.57 -34.97 3.89
CA GLU A 179 7.25 -34.07 2.80
C GLU A 179 5.74 -34.13 2.54
N PHE A 180 5.12 -32.97 2.42
CA PHE A 180 3.72 -32.82 2.02
C PHE A 180 3.65 -31.86 0.83
N ASN A 181 2.80 -32.19 -0.13
CA ASN A 181 2.56 -31.36 -1.31
C ASN A 181 1.40 -30.41 -1.01
N ILE A 182 1.60 -29.13 -1.25
CA ILE A 182 0.56 -28.10 -1.16
C ILE A 182 0.28 -27.59 -2.56
N ASP A 183 -0.93 -27.86 -3.05
CA ASP A 183 -1.38 -27.38 -4.34
C ASP A 183 -1.72 -25.88 -4.26
N ILE A 184 -1.08 -25.08 -5.09
CA ILE A 184 -1.35 -23.66 -5.26
C ILE A 184 -2.17 -23.47 -6.54
N ASP A 185 -3.35 -22.86 -6.39
CA ASP A 185 -4.21 -22.48 -7.50
C ASP A 185 -4.26 -20.94 -7.61
N PRO A 186 -3.46 -20.32 -8.50
CA PRO A 186 -3.37 -18.88 -8.63
C PRO A 186 -4.70 -18.21 -8.95
N VAL A 187 -5.57 -18.87 -9.72
CA VAL A 187 -6.91 -18.38 -10.06
C VAL A 187 -7.79 -18.30 -8.81
N SER A 188 -7.72 -19.33 -7.96
CA SER A 188 -8.42 -19.35 -6.68
C SER A 188 -7.88 -18.29 -5.71
N LEU A 189 -6.56 -18.05 -5.69
CA LEU A 189 -5.94 -16.98 -4.91
C LEU A 189 -6.45 -15.60 -5.36
N THR A 190 -6.42 -15.31 -6.67
CA THR A 190 -6.92 -14.05 -7.21
C THR A 190 -8.37 -13.78 -6.81
N ASN A 191 -9.26 -14.78 -6.92
CA ASN A 191 -10.66 -14.61 -6.53
C ASN A 191 -10.82 -14.28 -5.04
N ARG A 192 -10.01 -14.88 -4.16
CA ARG A 192 -10.00 -14.56 -2.73
C ARG A 192 -9.45 -13.15 -2.46
N ILE A 193 -8.41 -12.72 -3.18
CA ILE A 193 -7.86 -11.37 -3.08
C ILE A 193 -8.89 -10.32 -3.50
N LEU A 194 -9.68 -10.56 -4.56
CA LEU A 194 -10.76 -9.65 -4.98
C LEU A 194 -11.80 -9.45 -3.87
N ALA A 195 -12.17 -10.51 -3.15
CA ALA A 195 -13.09 -10.41 -2.02
C ALA A 195 -12.53 -9.53 -0.90
N VAL A 196 -11.25 -9.68 -0.56
CA VAL A 196 -10.55 -8.83 0.41
C VAL A 196 -10.50 -7.38 -0.10
N ARG A 197 -10.23 -7.18 -1.39
CA ARG A 197 -10.19 -5.85 -2.03
C ARG A 197 -11.52 -5.12 -1.94
N GLU A 198 -12.65 -5.79 -2.18
CA GLU A 198 -13.99 -5.21 -2.00
C GLU A 198 -14.30 -4.87 -0.55
N GLN A 199 -13.86 -5.69 0.40
CA GLN A 199 -14.01 -5.41 1.81
C GLN A 199 -13.26 -4.13 2.19
N ILE A 200 -11.97 -4.03 1.83
CA ILE A 200 -11.15 -2.85 2.12
C ILE A 200 -11.74 -1.60 1.45
N ALA A 201 -12.22 -1.71 0.20
CA ALA A 201 -12.86 -0.57 -0.48
C ALA A 201 -14.08 -0.04 0.29
N LYS A 202 -14.94 -0.92 0.82
CA LYS A 202 -16.10 -0.53 1.65
C LYS A 202 -15.67 0.17 2.95
N GLU A 203 -14.60 -0.32 3.57
CA GLU A 203 -14.02 0.31 4.76
C GLU A 203 -13.48 1.69 4.43
N TRP A 204 -12.76 1.83 3.31
CA TRP A 204 -12.19 3.09 2.84
C TRP A 204 -13.25 4.15 2.57
N VAL A 205 -14.44 3.80 2.08
CA VAL A 205 -15.55 4.76 1.94
C VAL A 205 -15.87 5.45 3.26
N THR A 206 -15.85 4.72 4.38
CA THR A 206 -16.13 5.26 5.72
C THR A 206 -14.90 5.99 6.29
N ASP A 207 -13.73 5.40 6.09
CA ASP A 207 -12.46 5.96 6.55
C ASP A 207 -12.15 7.32 5.87
N LEU A 208 -12.54 7.48 4.61
CA LEU A 208 -12.44 8.74 3.86
C LEU A 208 -13.35 9.85 4.43
N ASP A 209 -14.54 9.51 4.97
CA ASP A 209 -15.40 10.50 5.67
C ASP A 209 -14.74 11.00 6.96
N VAL A 210 -14.08 10.08 7.67
CA VAL A 210 -13.31 10.39 8.87
C VAL A 210 -12.11 11.28 8.52
N LEU A 211 -11.42 11.01 7.42
CA LEU A 211 -10.33 11.83 6.90
C LEU A 211 -10.79 13.25 6.58
N SER A 212 -11.91 13.42 5.87
CA SER A 212 -12.45 14.76 5.58
C SER A 212 -12.83 15.52 6.86
N SER A 213 -13.41 14.83 7.84
CA SER A 213 -13.72 15.42 9.14
C SER A 213 -12.44 15.84 9.90
N ALA A 214 -11.34 15.08 9.76
CA ALA A 214 -10.06 15.42 10.34
C ALA A 214 -9.42 16.63 9.66
N ASN A 215 -9.54 16.77 8.32
CA ASN A 215 -9.02 17.90 7.54
C ASN A 215 -9.53 19.24 8.06
N GLN A 216 -10.84 19.32 8.33
CA GLN A 216 -11.49 20.54 8.82
C GLN A 216 -10.92 21.02 10.17
N ARG A 217 -10.38 20.10 10.99
CA ARG A 217 -9.90 20.41 12.34
C ARG A 217 -8.42 20.82 12.40
N ILE A 218 -7.63 20.57 11.35
CA ILE A 218 -6.18 20.80 11.37
C ILE A 218 -5.87 22.27 11.60
N LEU A 219 -6.42 23.17 10.78
CA LEU A 219 -6.16 24.60 10.88
C LEU A 219 -6.75 25.20 12.16
N GLU A 220 -7.96 24.76 12.55
CA GLU A 220 -8.60 25.20 13.80
C GLU A 220 -7.73 24.87 15.02
N SER A 221 -7.22 23.63 15.08
CA SER A 221 -6.33 23.16 16.14
C SER A 221 -4.99 23.90 16.13
N TYR A 222 -4.39 24.10 14.95
CA TYR A 222 -3.17 24.88 14.79
C TYR A 222 -3.31 26.30 15.35
N PHE A 223 -4.38 27.01 14.98
CA PHE A 223 -4.62 28.36 15.50
C PHE A 223 -4.93 28.38 16.99
N ALA A 224 -5.63 27.37 17.51
CA ALA A 224 -5.86 27.23 18.94
C ALA A 224 -4.54 27.07 19.71
N HIS A 225 -3.63 26.20 19.24
CA HIS A 225 -2.31 26.02 19.82
C HIS A 225 -1.46 27.30 19.72
N ALA A 226 -1.49 27.98 18.58
CA ALA A 226 -0.76 29.24 18.39
C ALA A 226 -1.23 30.35 19.34
N ARG A 227 -2.54 30.44 19.62
CA ARG A 227 -3.09 31.37 20.62
C ARG A 227 -2.66 31.01 22.04
N GLN A 228 -2.82 29.75 22.43
CA GLN A 228 -2.40 29.27 23.76
C GLN A 228 -0.90 29.47 23.99
N ALA A 229 -0.06 29.28 22.96
CA ALA A 229 1.38 29.49 23.06
C ALA A 229 1.74 30.96 23.33
N ARG A 230 0.96 31.91 22.79
CA ARG A 230 1.14 33.35 23.07
C ARG A 230 0.75 33.68 24.51
N GLU A 231 -0.38 33.15 24.99
CA GLU A 231 -0.86 33.37 26.36
C GLU A 231 0.10 32.77 27.42
N LYS A 232 0.66 31.59 27.16
CA LYS A 232 1.60 30.93 28.08
C LYS A 232 2.95 31.62 28.17
N LYS A 233 3.44 32.21 27.08
CA LYS A 233 4.74 32.92 27.06
C LYS A 233 4.77 34.10 28.04
N ASP A 234 3.61 34.70 28.29
CA ASP A 234 3.47 35.79 29.26
C ASP A 234 3.41 35.30 30.71
N THR A 235 3.13 34.01 30.93
CA THR A 235 2.88 33.44 32.26
C THR A 235 4.02 32.56 32.77
N GLU A 236 4.71 31.80 31.92
CA GLU A 236 5.77 30.87 32.33
C GLU A 236 6.96 30.90 31.38
N LEU A 237 8.09 31.43 31.86
CA LEU A 237 9.34 31.58 31.11
C LEU A 237 10.13 30.26 30.90
N GLN A 238 9.61 29.08 31.30
CA GLN A 238 10.50 27.91 31.54
C GLN A 238 9.99 26.48 31.25
N SER A 239 8.80 26.24 30.67
CA SER A 239 8.39 24.85 30.34
C SER A 239 8.63 24.51 28.86
N THR A 240 9.74 23.80 28.60
CA THR A 240 10.17 23.29 27.27
C THR A 240 9.39 22.05 26.82
N SER A 241 8.05 22.08 26.83
CA SER A 241 7.29 20.94 26.30
C SER A 241 7.34 20.92 24.77
N THR A 242 7.64 19.74 24.22
CA THR A 242 7.68 19.41 22.79
C THR A 242 6.43 19.91 22.06
N SER A 243 6.62 20.99 21.30
CA SER A 243 5.58 21.64 20.50
C SER A 243 5.15 20.71 19.38
N VAL A 244 3.93 20.20 19.42
CA VAL A 244 3.22 19.70 18.22
C VAL A 244 2.37 20.85 17.71
N ALA A 245 2.45 21.16 16.42
CA ALA A 245 1.80 22.33 15.85
C ALA A 245 0.27 22.26 15.94
N PHE A 246 -0.30 21.07 15.78
CA PHE A 246 -1.75 20.83 15.85
C PHE A 246 -2.05 19.44 16.41
N GLU A 247 -3.29 19.22 16.83
CA GLU A 247 -3.76 17.92 17.30
C GLU A 247 -3.86 16.91 16.15
N ARG A 248 -3.15 15.78 16.27
CA ARG A 248 -3.16 14.66 15.31
C ARG A 248 -4.46 13.88 15.39
N THR A 249 -5.56 14.56 15.03
CA THR A 249 -6.93 14.07 15.18
C THR A 249 -7.11 12.73 14.43
N ALA A 250 -6.54 12.60 13.24
CA ALA A 250 -6.57 11.35 12.46
C ALA A 250 -5.93 10.18 13.24
N VAL A 251 -4.75 10.39 13.84
CA VAL A 251 -4.07 9.38 14.67
C VAL A 251 -4.84 9.09 15.96
N ASN A 252 -5.41 10.12 16.59
CA ASN A 252 -6.23 9.95 17.79
C ASN A 252 -7.49 9.13 17.50
N ILE A 253 -8.15 9.39 16.37
CA ILE A 253 -9.30 8.64 15.87
C ILE A 253 -8.91 7.17 15.65
N LEU A 254 -7.77 6.89 15.04
CA LEU A 254 -7.25 5.53 14.87
C LEU A 254 -7.05 4.79 16.20
N ASN A 255 -6.62 5.49 17.24
CA ASN A 255 -6.30 4.91 18.55
C ASN A 255 -7.53 4.80 19.47
N ASN A 256 -8.50 5.71 19.35
CA ASN A 256 -9.60 5.86 20.30
C ASN A 256 -10.94 5.32 19.79
N HIS A 257 -11.13 5.11 18.49
CA HIS A 257 -12.38 4.56 18.01
C HIS A 257 -12.47 3.07 18.33
N THR A 258 -13.26 2.77 19.36
CA THR A 258 -13.97 1.49 19.50
C THR A 258 -14.74 1.13 18.22
N GLY A 259 -15.04 2.06 17.31
CA GLY A 259 -15.58 1.77 15.98
C GLY A 259 -14.67 0.92 15.08
N PHE A 260 -13.35 0.95 15.27
CA PHE A 260 -12.42 -0.03 14.66
C PHE A 260 -12.39 -1.35 15.42
N ALA A 261 -12.88 -1.38 16.68
CA ALA A 261 -12.89 -2.55 17.55
C ALA A 261 -14.27 -3.26 17.63
N VAL A 262 -15.35 -2.64 17.14
CA VAL A 262 -16.74 -3.12 17.32
C VAL A 262 -17.31 -3.76 16.04
N ALA A 263 -16.69 -3.55 14.88
CA ALA A 263 -16.97 -4.29 13.66
C ALA A 263 -15.70 -4.99 13.18
N GLU A 264 -15.82 -6.24 12.72
CA GLU A 264 -14.76 -7.10 12.17
C GLU A 264 -14.11 -6.44 10.92
N GLY A 265 -13.29 -5.41 11.14
CA GLY A 265 -12.54 -4.75 10.07
C GLY A 265 -11.51 -5.69 9.46
N SER A 266 -11.09 -5.38 8.24
CA SER A 266 -10.02 -6.11 7.56
C SER A 266 -8.74 -6.10 8.41
N PRO A 267 -7.91 -7.15 8.29
CA PRO A 267 -6.58 -7.10 8.85
C PRO A 267 -5.85 -5.84 8.40
N LEU A 268 -5.02 -5.28 9.28
CA LEU A 268 -4.22 -4.10 8.99
C LEU A 268 -5.03 -2.83 8.68
N ARG A 269 -6.34 -2.75 9.00
CA ARG A 269 -7.17 -1.57 8.72
C ARG A 269 -6.57 -0.25 9.21
N LYS A 270 -5.96 -0.23 10.40
CA LYS A 270 -5.24 0.95 10.91
C LYS A 270 -4.10 1.38 9.98
N GLY A 271 -3.31 0.41 9.49
CA GLY A 271 -2.26 0.64 8.50
C GLY A 271 -2.82 1.15 7.18
N ASN A 272 -3.92 0.56 6.72
CA ASN A 272 -4.58 0.94 5.47
C ASN A 272 -5.06 2.40 5.52
N PHE A 273 -5.72 2.81 6.62
CA PHE A 273 -6.16 4.19 6.83
C PHE A 273 -5.00 5.19 6.76
N ASP A 274 -3.91 4.90 7.46
CA ASP A 274 -2.73 5.78 7.50
C ASP A 274 -2.10 5.95 6.11
N LEU A 275 -1.98 4.87 5.35
CA LEU A 275 -1.44 4.92 3.98
C LEU A 275 -2.37 5.65 3.01
N VAL A 276 -3.69 5.49 3.13
CA VAL A 276 -4.65 6.28 2.34
C VAL A 276 -4.51 7.76 2.67
N TYR A 277 -4.36 8.10 3.96
CA TYR A 277 -4.18 9.48 4.38
C TYR A 277 -2.88 10.08 3.82
N ASN A 278 -1.79 9.30 3.85
CA ASN A 278 -0.52 9.69 3.25
C ASN A 278 -0.62 9.88 1.73
N LEU A 279 -1.27 8.94 1.04
CA LEU A 279 -1.49 8.99 -0.41
C LEU A 279 -2.35 10.19 -0.81
N CYS A 280 -3.40 10.52 -0.05
CA CYS A 280 -4.22 11.70 -0.29
C CYS A 280 -3.37 12.98 -0.24
N THR A 281 -2.54 13.15 0.80
CA THR A 281 -1.62 14.30 0.90
C THR A 281 -0.64 14.35 -0.26
N GLN A 282 -0.05 13.21 -0.65
CA GLN A 282 0.87 13.13 -1.78
C GLN A 282 0.18 13.54 -3.08
N ALA A 283 -1.01 13.00 -3.35
CA ALA A 283 -1.79 13.32 -4.54
C ALA A 283 -2.22 14.80 -4.57
N SER A 284 -2.53 15.42 -3.43
CA SER A 284 -2.80 16.85 -3.33
C SER A 284 -1.61 17.70 -3.76
N VAL A 285 -0.40 17.37 -3.30
CA VAL A 285 0.82 18.08 -3.70
C VAL A 285 1.05 17.98 -5.21
N HIS A 286 0.90 16.78 -5.78
CA HIS A 286 1.07 16.56 -7.23
C HIS A 286 0.05 17.35 -8.06
N ARG A 287 -1.23 17.35 -7.63
CA ARG A 287 -2.29 18.10 -8.30
C ARG A 287 -2.03 19.61 -8.23
N LEU A 288 -1.57 20.14 -7.10
CA LEU A 288 -1.23 21.56 -6.96
C LEU A 288 0.00 21.95 -7.80
N LEU A 289 1.04 21.10 -7.83
CA LEU A 289 2.21 21.33 -8.68
C LEU A 289 1.80 21.42 -10.17
N LYS A 290 0.89 20.55 -10.61
CA LYS A 290 0.32 20.60 -11.97
C LYS A 290 -0.48 21.88 -12.19
N GLN A 291 -1.39 22.23 -11.28
CA GLN A 291 -2.20 23.45 -11.38
C GLN A 291 -1.33 24.72 -11.43
N PHE A 292 -0.26 24.80 -10.63
CA PHE A 292 0.64 25.94 -10.64
C PHE A 292 1.49 26.01 -11.91
N MET A 293 1.89 24.86 -12.45
CA MET A 293 2.56 24.77 -13.75
C MET A 293 1.65 25.28 -14.87
N ASP A 294 0.39 24.84 -14.89
CA ASP A 294 -0.60 25.25 -15.90
C ASP A 294 -0.94 26.75 -15.80
N ALA A 295 -0.85 27.34 -14.60
CA ALA A 295 -1.05 28.76 -14.37
C ALA A 295 0.13 29.65 -14.79
N GLY A 296 1.30 29.07 -15.11
CA GLY A 296 2.49 29.78 -15.59
C GLY A 296 3.01 30.85 -14.61
N ASP A 297 3.42 32.01 -15.14
CA ASP A 297 4.07 33.11 -14.42
C ASP A 297 3.31 33.61 -13.18
N ALA A 298 1.99 33.41 -13.13
CA ALA A 298 1.15 33.80 -12.01
C ALA A 298 1.43 32.99 -10.73
N LYS A 299 1.81 31.72 -10.88
CA LYS A 299 2.06 30.78 -9.76
C LYS A 299 3.46 30.18 -9.76
N GLU A 300 4.33 30.61 -10.66
CA GLU A 300 5.74 30.19 -10.78
C GLU A 300 6.49 30.12 -9.45
N VAL A 301 6.31 31.11 -8.57
CA VAL A 301 7.02 31.19 -7.28
C VAL A 301 6.52 30.13 -6.29
N SER A 302 5.20 29.95 -6.23
CA SER A 302 4.57 28.90 -5.43
C SER A 302 4.94 27.52 -5.95
N TYR A 303 4.99 27.35 -7.28
CA TYR A 303 5.45 26.13 -7.93
C TYR A 303 6.88 25.80 -7.56
N ALA A 304 7.82 26.73 -7.80
CA ALA A 304 9.24 26.51 -7.56
C ALA A 304 9.50 26.13 -6.09
N TRP A 305 8.89 26.88 -5.16
CA TRP A 305 9.02 26.62 -3.73
C TRP A 305 8.45 25.25 -3.34
N LEU A 306 7.21 24.94 -3.74
CA LEU A 306 6.57 23.68 -3.36
C LEU A 306 7.29 22.47 -3.97
N ASN A 307 7.78 22.61 -5.20
CA ASN A 307 8.50 21.56 -5.89
C ASN A 307 9.83 21.25 -5.19
N GLU A 308 10.61 22.28 -4.83
CA GLU A 308 11.85 22.13 -4.07
C GLU A 308 11.56 21.50 -2.69
N PHE A 309 10.60 22.09 -1.94
CA PHE A 309 10.20 21.59 -0.63
C PHE A 309 9.81 20.10 -0.66
N TYR A 310 8.99 19.71 -1.65
CA TYR A 310 8.52 18.35 -1.82
C TYR A 310 9.63 17.38 -2.25
N ARG A 311 10.48 17.76 -3.21
CA ARG A 311 11.59 16.91 -3.70
C ARG A 311 12.57 16.57 -2.60
N ASP A 312 12.87 17.52 -1.72
CA ASP A 312 13.80 17.31 -0.61
C ASP A 312 13.25 16.37 0.46
N ARG A 313 11.91 16.19 0.51
CA ARG A 313 11.21 15.50 1.60
C ARG A 313 10.49 14.23 1.16
N VAL A 314 10.31 14.00 -0.15
CA VAL A 314 9.50 12.88 -0.64
C VAL A 314 9.97 11.53 -0.09
N ALA A 315 11.29 11.34 0.00
CA ALA A 315 11.91 10.13 0.52
C ALA A 315 11.60 9.87 2.00
N ASP A 316 11.49 10.93 2.80
CA ASP A 316 11.35 10.85 4.26
C ASP A 316 9.89 10.71 4.71
N TYR A 317 8.94 11.18 3.89
CA TYR A 317 7.52 11.25 4.25
C TYR A 317 6.62 10.28 3.47
N PHE A 318 6.94 9.96 2.22
CA PHE A 318 6.03 9.24 1.32
C PHE A 318 6.60 7.91 0.79
N ASP A 319 7.91 7.70 0.86
CA ASP A 319 8.56 6.55 0.23
C ASP A 319 9.10 5.56 1.27
N GLY A 320 9.05 4.26 0.93
CA GLY A 320 9.58 3.19 1.77
C GLY A 320 8.71 2.83 2.95
N ASP A 321 9.30 2.09 3.89
CA ASP A 321 8.64 1.68 5.14
C ASP A 321 8.65 2.85 6.13
N GLN A 322 7.46 3.38 6.44
CA GLN A 322 7.29 4.61 7.21
C GLN A 322 6.54 4.36 8.51
N PRO A 323 6.81 5.13 9.59
CA PRO A 323 5.94 5.12 10.76
C PRO A 323 4.60 5.82 10.46
N TYR A 324 3.62 5.59 11.32
CA TYR A 324 2.30 6.22 11.24
C TYR A 324 2.38 7.76 11.37
N GLY A 325 1.48 8.46 10.67
CA GLY A 325 1.27 9.90 10.83
C GLY A 325 2.19 10.79 10.01
N ARG A 326 2.91 10.27 9.00
CA ARG A 326 3.78 11.08 8.13
C ARG A 326 3.06 12.18 7.38
N ALA A 327 1.81 11.95 6.99
CA ALA A 327 0.98 12.96 6.34
C ALA A 327 0.84 14.23 7.20
N ASP A 328 0.62 14.04 8.51
CA ASP A 328 0.51 15.14 9.47
C ASP A 328 1.88 15.79 9.70
N ASP A 329 2.95 15.00 9.83
CA ASP A 329 4.32 15.52 9.98
C ASP A 329 4.69 16.45 8.80
N PHE A 330 4.33 16.08 7.57
CA PHE A 330 4.60 16.87 6.36
C PHE A 330 3.86 18.21 6.37
N VAL A 331 2.56 18.20 6.69
CA VAL A 331 1.73 19.41 6.79
C VAL A 331 2.20 20.29 7.96
N GLU A 332 2.59 19.68 9.08
CA GLU A 332 3.14 20.37 10.25
C GLU A 332 4.43 21.13 9.91
N GLU A 333 5.35 20.52 9.15
CA GLU A 333 6.57 21.19 8.71
C GLU A 333 6.25 22.37 7.77
N LEU A 334 5.27 22.20 6.88
CA LEU A 334 4.84 23.25 5.96
C LEU A 334 4.25 24.45 6.71
N LEU A 335 3.39 24.21 7.71
CA LEU A 335 2.80 25.25 8.56
C LEU A 335 3.83 26.00 9.42
N ARG A 336 4.96 25.35 9.75
CA ARG A 336 6.07 25.93 10.51
C ARG A 336 7.08 26.66 9.65
N SER A 337 7.07 26.43 8.35
CA SER A 337 8.00 27.04 7.42
C SER A 337 7.75 28.55 7.33
N SER A 338 8.82 29.34 7.46
CA SER A 338 8.71 30.79 7.36
C SER A 338 8.54 31.22 5.88
N PRO A 339 7.79 32.30 5.60
CA PRO A 339 7.73 32.87 4.26
C PRO A 339 9.14 33.18 3.73
N SER A 340 9.40 32.82 2.49
CA SER A 340 10.72 32.98 1.86
C SER A 340 10.63 33.82 0.60
N VAL A 341 11.60 34.71 0.40
CA VAL A 341 11.69 35.54 -0.82
C VAL A 341 12.47 34.77 -1.88
N ILE A 342 11.82 34.48 -3.00
CA ILE A 342 12.44 33.86 -4.17
C ILE A 342 12.69 34.95 -5.22
N ARG A 343 13.89 34.93 -5.81
CA ARG A 343 14.26 35.79 -6.93
C ARG A 343 13.94 35.10 -8.24
N ARG A 344 13.09 35.72 -9.06
CA ARG A 344 12.73 35.25 -10.40
C ARG A 344 13.84 35.54 -11.42
N GLU A 345 13.78 34.88 -12.56
CA GLU A 345 14.69 35.11 -13.70
C GLU A 345 14.61 36.54 -14.24
N ASP A 346 13.43 37.17 -14.15
CA ASP A 346 13.21 38.58 -14.52
C ASP A 346 13.81 39.59 -13.52
N GLY A 347 14.46 39.09 -12.45
CA GLY A 347 15.06 39.88 -11.39
C GLY A 347 14.06 40.40 -10.35
N LYS A 348 12.75 40.16 -10.50
CA LYS A 348 11.77 40.52 -9.49
C LYS A 348 11.85 39.56 -8.31
N MET A 349 11.58 40.10 -7.14
CA MET A 349 11.45 39.32 -5.91
C MET A 349 9.98 39.05 -5.66
N ALA A 350 9.66 37.81 -5.28
CA ALA A 350 8.33 37.40 -4.90
C ALA A 350 8.39 36.60 -3.59
N LEU A 351 7.34 36.71 -2.78
CA LEU A 351 7.24 35.99 -1.52
C LEU A 351 6.49 34.68 -1.74
N ALA A 352 7.11 33.56 -1.38
CA ALA A 352 6.41 32.29 -1.23
C ALA A 352 5.75 32.24 0.15
N ASP A 353 4.51 31.79 0.20
CA ASP A 353 3.72 31.63 1.42
C ASP A 353 3.45 30.13 1.70
N PRO A 354 4.31 29.47 2.50
CA PRO A 354 4.15 28.06 2.87
C PRO A 354 2.82 27.78 3.59
N PHE A 355 2.34 28.74 4.38
CA PHE A 355 1.09 28.59 5.11
C PHE A 355 -0.10 28.51 4.14
N GLY A 356 -0.19 29.45 3.20
CA GLY A 356 -1.20 29.41 2.14
C GLY A 356 -1.09 28.17 1.24
N LEU A 357 0.10 27.57 1.09
CA LEU A 357 0.26 26.27 0.42
C LEU A 357 -0.29 25.12 1.25
N ALA A 358 -0.12 25.11 2.58
CA ALA A 358 -0.72 24.11 3.45
C ALA A 358 -2.25 24.15 3.39
N GLU A 359 -2.84 25.34 3.38
CA GLU A 359 -4.29 25.51 3.22
C GLU A 359 -4.79 24.93 1.88
N GLN A 360 -4.08 25.23 0.79
CA GLN A 360 -4.40 24.69 -0.54
C GLN A 360 -4.28 23.16 -0.57
N ILE A 361 -3.24 22.58 0.05
CA ILE A 361 -3.07 21.12 0.13
C ILE A 361 -4.25 20.49 0.86
N ILE A 362 -4.65 21.03 2.02
CA ILE A 362 -5.77 20.51 2.81
C ILE A 362 -7.07 20.61 2.00
N ALA A 363 -7.31 21.72 1.31
CA ALA A 363 -8.50 21.90 0.47
C ALA A 363 -8.53 20.92 -0.71
N THR A 364 -7.43 20.78 -1.46
CA THR A 364 -7.31 19.80 -2.56
C THR A 364 -7.44 18.37 -2.05
N ARG A 365 -7.04 18.10 -0.80
CA ARG A 365 -7.21 16.79 -0.17
C ARG A 365 -8.68 16.41 0.00
N ASP A 366 -9.55 17.35 0.38
CA ASP A 366 -11.00 17.10 0.49
C ASP A 366 -11.65 16.78 -0.88
N GLU A 367 -11.17 17.42 -1.96
CA GLU A 367 -11.60 17.08 -3.32
C GLU A 367 -11.22 15.64 -3.68
N ILE A 368 -9.96 15.27 -3.45
CA ILE A 368 -9.43 13.92 -3.71
C ILE A 368 -10.18 12.87 -2.89
N VAL A 369 -10.45 13.15 -1.62
CA VAL A 369 -11.23 12.28 -0.74
C VAL A 369 -12.61 11.99 -1.34
N SER A 370 -13.27 13.01 -1.88
CA SER A 370 -14.59 12.86 -2.50
C SER A 370 -14.53 12.01 -3.78
N GLU A 371 -13.53 12.24 -4.63
CA GLU A 371 -13.29 11.46 -5.85
C GLU A 371 -12.98 9.99 -5.53
N TRP A 372 -12.07 9.74 -4.60
CA TRP A 372 -11.65 8.39 -4.24
C TRP A 372 -12.75 7.62 -3.53
N LYS A 373 -13.60 8.30 -2.75
CA LYS A 373 -14.78 7.69 -2.17
C LYS A 373 -15.72 7.14 -3.25
N GLU A 374 -15.89 7.88 -4.35
CA GLU A 374 -16.67 7.40 -5.48
C GLU A 374 -15.97 6.23 -6.18
N ALA A 375 -14.66 6.32 -6.43
CA ALA A 375 -13.89 5.21 -6.98
C ALA A 375 -14.02 3.92 -6.14
N MET A 376 -13.97 4.02 -4.80
CA MET A 376 -14.15 2.87 -3.90
C MET A 376 -15.53 2.23 -4.01
N ARG A 377 -16.57 3.01 -4.32
CA ARG A 377 -17.93 2.47 -4.55
C ARG A 377 -18.05 1.71 -5.86
N GLN A 378 -17.23 2.06 -6.86
CA GLN A 378 -17.22 1.41 -8.17
C GLN A 378 -16.42 0.11 -8.22
N VAL A 379 -15.57 -0.16 -7.21
CA VAL A 379 -14.72 -1.36 -7.15
C VAL A 379 -15.46 -2.68 -7.44
N PRO A 380 -16.67 -2.97 -6.88
CA PRO A 380 -17.39 -4.19 -7.23
C PRO A 380 -17.80 -4.28 -8.71
N ALA A 381 -18.15 -3.14 -9.33
CA ALA A 381 -18.48 -3.09 -10.76
C ALA A 381 -17.21 -3.29 -11.62
N ASP A 382 -16.11 -2.64 -11.26
CA ASP A 382 -14.81 -2.81 -11.94
C ASP A 382 -14.34 -4.27 -11.93
N HIS A 383 -14.56 -4.98 -10.81
CA HIS A 383 -14.28 -6.40 -10.72
C HIS A 383 -15.14 -7.24 -11.68
N GLN A 384 -16.44 -6.94 -11.78
CA GLN A 384 -17.38 -7.63 -12.66
C GLN A 384 -17.01 -7.45 -14.14
N ASP A 385 -16.74 -6.21 -14.53
CA ASP A 385 -16.48 -5.84 -15.93
C ASP A 385 -15.09 -6.30 -16.41
N GLY A 386 -14.10 -6.31 -15.52
CA GLY A 386 -12.73 -6.71 -15.80
C GLY A 386 -12.40 -8.16 -15.46
N ILE A 387 -11.87 -8.38 -14.26
CA ILE A 387 -11.23 -9.65 -13.87
C ILE A 387 -12.23 -10.81 -13.80
N GLN A 388 -13.45 -10.62 -13.28
CA GLN A 388 -14.43 -11.70 -13.13
C GLN A 388 -14.89 -12.25 -14.47
N ARG A 389 -15.03 -11.39 -15.49
CA ARG A 389 -15.32 -11.83 -16.85
C ARG A 389 -14.21 -12.73 -17.40
N ILE A 390 -12.95 -12.38 -17.16
CA ILE A 390 -11.80 -13.20 -17.58
C ILE A 390 -11.75 -14.52 -16.79
N LEU A 391 -12.02 -14.48 -15.47
CA LEU A 391 -12.12 -15.67 -14.62
C LEU A 391 -13.18 -16.64 -15.15
N LEU A 392 -14.37 -16.15 -15.47
CA LEU A 392 -15.46 -16.96 -15.99
C LEU A 392 -15.08 -17.62 -17.33
N ASN A 393 -14.45 -16.87 -18.24
CA ASN A 393 -14.00 -17.42 -19.52
C ASN A 393 -12.98 -18.56 -19.31
N LYS A 394 -11.98 -18.37 -18.44
CA LYS A 394 -11.00 -19.42 -18.12
C LYS A 394 -11.65 -20.66 -17.50
N GLN A 395 -12.64 -20.49 -16.63
CA GLN A 395 -13.39 -21.61 -16.04
C GLN A 395 -14.19 -22.38 -17.11
N MET A 396 -14.83 -21.67 -18.05
CA MET A 396 -15.55 -22.28 -19.16
C MET A 396 -14.62 -23.07 -20.09
N GLU A 397 -13.42 -22.56 -20.38
CA GLU A 397 -12.40 -23.25 -21.18
C GLU A 397 -11.90 -24.53 -20.49
N ALA A 398 -11.69 -24.49 -19.17
CA ALA A 398 -11.28 -25.65 -18.39
C ALA A 398 -12.36 -26.75 -18.36
N TRP A 399 -13.64 -26.37 -18.27
CA TRP A 399 -14.76 -27.32 -18.37
C TRP A 399 -14.91 -27.91 -19.77
N GLY A 400 -14.74 -27.11 -20.82
CA GLY A 400 -14.80 -27.59 -22.21
C GLY A 400 -13.64 -28.51 -22.59
N SER A 401 -12.48 -28.32 -21.94
CA SER A 401 -11.26 -29.10 -22.19
C SER A 401 -11.13 -30.35 -21.30
N SER A 402 -12.07 -30.56 -20.37
CA SER A 402 -12.07 -31.77 -19.55
C SER A 402 -12.26 -32.99 -20.47
N PRO A 403 -11.26 -33.90 -20.57
CA PRO A 403 -11.27 -34.93 -21.58
C PRO A 403 -12.50 -35.82 -21.39
N SER A 404 -13.39 -35.78 -22.38
CA SER A 404 -14.63 -36.56 -22.45
C SER A 404 -14.36 -38.07 -22.65
N GLY A 405 -13.18 -38.54 -22.25
CA GLY A 405 -12.52 -39.73 -22.79
C GLY A 405 -11.76 -40.52 -21.73
N LEU A 406 -12.39 -40.79 -20.58
CA LEU A 406 -12.18 -42.07 -19.90
C LEU A 406 -13.51 -42.80 -19.87
N GLY A 407 -13.96 -43.16 -21.07
CA GLY A 407 -14.95 -44.21 -21.26
C GLY A 407 -14.46 -45.45 -20.49
N GLY A 408 -15.29 -45.88 -19.56
CA GLY A 408 -14.97 -46.92 -18.59
C GLY A 408 -14.42 -48.19 -19.25
N ALA A 409 -13.18 -48.53 -18.88
CA ALA A 409 -12.80 -49.93 -18.78
C ALA A 409 -13.60 -50.52 -17.61
N ASN A 410 -14.75 -51.08 -17.98
CA ASN A 410 -15.60 -51.94 -17.20
C ASN A 410 -14.76 -53.11 -16.65
N SER A 411 -14.11 -52.92 -15.50
CA SER A 411 -13.47 -54.00 -14.75
C SER A 411 -14.56 -54.65 -13.91
N GLY A 412 -15.10 -55.74 -14.45
CA GLY A 412 -16.03 -56.59 -13.75
C GLY A 412 -15.43 -57.07 -12.43
N PHE A 413 -16.19 -56.92 -11.36
CA PHE A 413 -16.08 -57.79 -10.20
C PHE A 413 -16.48 -59.20 -10.66
N GLN A 414 -15.52 -60.13 -10.67
CA GLN A 414 -15.76 -61.57 -10.60
C GLN A 414 -15.38 -62.06 -9.21
#